data_AF-X1S0R1-F1
#
_entry.id   AF-X1S0R1-F1
#
_cell.length_a   1.000
_cell.length_b   1.000
_cell.length_c   1.000
_cell.angle_alpha   90.00
_cell.angle_beta   90.00
_cell.angle_gamma   90.00
#
_symmetry.space_group_name_H-M   'P 1'
#
loop_
_entity.id
_entity.type
_entity.pdbx_description
1 polymer ?
#
loop_
_entity_poly.entity_id
_entity_poly.type
_entity_poly.pdbx_seq_one_letter_code
_entity_poly.pdbx_strand_id
1 'polypeptide(L)'
;IAISANEASFVSRGDDSGTNKKEIAIWEETGTTPRGDWYIESGQGMGETLRIADEKQAYTMTDRGTYLSQQNNLSLIVLVEWDEILFNPYRVIPVNPEKHKDIDINYEGAQAFVEFITGEKGQAIIKEFGVAEYGKPLFYPDVIK
;
A
#
# COMPACT_ATOMS: atom_id res chain seq x y z
N ILE A 1 -6.67 -11.36 15.22
CA ILE A 1 -5.78 -10.74 16.24
C ILE A 1 -6.57 -9.62 16.90
N ALA A 2 -6.68 -9.61 18.22
CA ALA A 2 -7.43 -8.57 18.92
C ALA A 2 -6.48 -7.46 19.39
N ILE A 3 -6.30 -6.42 18.55
CA ILE A 3 -5.39 -5.30 18.85
C ILE A 3 -6.08 -4.33 19.81
N SER A 4 -7.21 -3.74 19.40
CA SER A 4 -7.92 -2.75 20.21
C SER A 4 -8.45 -3.30 21.54
N ALA A 5 -9.03 -4.50 21.55
CA ALA A 5 -9.60 -5.09 22.76
C ALA A 5 -8.55 -5.38 23.86
N ASN A 6 -7.27 -5.52 23.48
CA ASN A 6 -6.17 -5.76 24.41
C ASN A 6 -5.27 -4.52 24.58
N GLU A 7 -5.60 -3.40 23.94
CA GLU A 7 -4.73 -2.21 23.86
C GLU A 7 -3.28 -2.58 23.45
N ALA A 8 -3.14 -3.52 22.52
CA ALA A 8 -1.83 -3.92 22.01
C ALA A 8 -1.26 -2.79 21.15
N SER A 9 0.01 -2.44 21.37
CA SER A 9 0.63 -1.30 20.68
C SER A 9 0.50 -1.42 19.15
N PHE A 10 0.00 -0.37 18.53
CA PHE A 10 -0.17 -0.22 17.09
C PHE A 10 0.44 1.10 16.65
N VAL A 11 1.34 1.07 15.66
CA VAL A 11 1.97 2.26 15.11
C VAL A 11 1.29 2.63 13.80
N SER A 12 0.61 3.77 13.80
CA SER A 12 0.06 4.40 12.62
C SER A 12 1.10 5.30 11.96
N ARG A 13 0.96 5.46 10.64
CA ARG A 13 1.62 6.51 9.88
C ARG A 13 1.25 7.90 10.41
N GLY A 14 -0.04 8.14 10.66
CA GLY A 14 -0.55 9.42 11.19
C GLY A 14 -0.20 10.64 10.34
N ASP A 15 -0.17 10.50 9.01
CA ASP A 15 0.38 11.51 8.09
C ASP A 15 -0.50 11.82 6.86
N ASP A 16 -1.79 11.45 6.89
CA ASP A 16 -2.77 11.67 5.82
C ASP A 16 -2.44 11.01 4.46
N SER A 17 -1.45 10.12 4.43
CA SER A 17 -1.11 9.34 3.25
C SER A 17 -2.17 8.29 2.87
N GLY A 18 -2.04 7.72 1.68
CA GLY A 18 -2.91 6.62 1.25
C GLY A 18 -2.91 5.42 2.23
N THR A 19 -1.75 5.08 2.79
CA THR A 19 -1.65 4.02 3.80
C THR A 19 -2.38 4.39 5.10
N ASN A 20 -2.22 5.62 5.59
CA ASN A 20 -2.91 6.08 6.79
C ASN A 20 -4.44 6.10 6.57
N LYS A 21 -4.90 6.62 5.43
CA LYS A 21 -6.32 6.62 5.07
C LYS A 21 -6.90 5.21 5.01
N LYS A 22 -6.15 4.27 4.45
CA LYS A 22 -6.57 2.86 4.37
C LYS A 22 -6.67 2.23 5.75
N GLU A 23 -5.72 2.52 6.63
CA GLU A 23 -5.68 2.01 8.01
C GLU A 23 -6.84 2.56 8.84
N ILE A 24 -7.11 3.87 8.77
CA ILE A 24 -8.27 4.50 9.42
C ILE A 24 -9.58 3.89 8.91
N ALA A 25 -9.74 3.70 7.59
CA ALA A 25 -10.94 3.08 7.03
C ALA A 25 -11.18 1.66 7.57
N ILE A 26 -10.12 0.86 7.77
CA ILE A 26 -10.23 -0.47 8.37
C ILE A 26 -10.71 -0.38 9.82
N TRP A 27 -10.19 0.57 10.61
CA TRP A 27 -10.69 0.78 11.98
C TRP A 27 -12.17 1.15 12.00
N GLU A 28 -12.59 2.06 11.13
CA GLU A 28 -13.99 2.49 10.99
C GLU A 28 -14.92 1.33 10.62
N GLU A 29 -14.53 0.45 9.69
CA GLU A 29 -15.30 -0.74 9.32
C GLU A 29 -15.50 -1.71 10.50
N THR A 30 -14.58 -1.72 11.46
CA THR A 30 -14.71 -2.51 12.70
C THR A 30 -15.47 -1.80 13.81
N GLY A 31 -15.95 -0.57 13.58
CA GLY A 31 -16.59 0.26 14.60
C GLY A 31 -15.63 0.71 15.72
N THR A 32 -14.32 0.67 15.46
CA THR A 32 -13.28 1.01 16.43
C THR A 32 -12.72 2.37 16.11
N THR A 33 -12.65 3.25 17.12
CA THR A 33 -11.87 4.50 17.03
C THR A 33 -10.63 4.33 17.92
N PRO A 34 -9.45 4.04 17.33
CA PRO A 34 -8.25 3.81 18.13
C PRO A 34 -7.84 5.11 18.84
N ARG A 35 -7.56 5.01 20.13
CA ARG A 35 -7.20 6.15 20.99
C ARG A 35 -6.44 5.69 22.22
N GLY A 36 -5.61 6.57 22.77
CA GLY A 36 -4.79 6.30 23.94
C GLY A 36 -3.38 5.82 23.59
N ASP A 37 -2.61 5.47 24.61
CA ASP A 37 -1.16 5.27 24.50
C ASP A 37 -0.75 4.06 23.62
N TRP A 38 -1.67 3.12 23.40
CA TRP A 38 -1.42 1.97 22.54
C TRP A 38 -1.48 2.32 21.04
N TYR A 39 -2.12 3.42 20.66
CA TYR A 39 -2.20 3.86 19.27
C TYR A 39 -1.23 5.02 19.03
N ILE A 40 -0.12 4.71 18.37
CA ILE A 40 1.04 5.60 18.26
C ILE A 40 1.09 6.16 16.85
N GLU A 41 0.91 7.47 16.70
CA GLU A 41 1.08 8.15 15.43
C GLU A 41 2.56 8.53 15.24
N SER A 42 3.20 7.94 14.24
CA SER A 42 4.61 8.24 13.94
C SER A 42 4.80 9.61 13.29
N GLY A 43 3.85 10.05 12.45
CA GLY A 43 3.97 11.26 11.63
C GLY A 43 5.08 11.16 10.57
N GLN A 44 5.51 9.94 10.24
CA GLN A 44 6.64 9.66 9.36
C GLN A 44 6.22 8.81 8.15
N GLY A 45 7.13 8.71 7.17
CA GLY A 45 6.95 7.78 6.04
C GLY A 45 6.98 6.31 6.46
N MET A 46 6.46 5.43 5.61
CA MET A 46 6.25 4.01 5.91
C MET A 46 7.52 3.28 6.36
N GLY A 47 8.68 3.62 5.81
CA GLY A 47 9.92 2.98 6.19
C GLY A 47 10.25 3.16 7.68
N GLU A 48 10.10 4.40 8.16
CA GLU A 48 10.36 4.77 9.55
C GLU A 48 9.25 4.29 10.48
N THR A 49 7.98 4.34 10.05
CA THR A 49 6.86 3.75 10.82
C THR A 49 7.08 2.25 11.08
N LEU A 50 7.57 1.50 10.09
CA LEU A 50 7.93 0.08 10.26
C LEU A 50 9.06 -0.11 11.27
N ARG A 51 10.10 0.74 11.20
CA ARG A 51 11.23 0.70 12.13
C ARG A 51 10.78 0.97 13.57
N ILE A 52 9.92 1.97 13.78
CA ILE A 52 9.34 2.27 15.10
C ILE A 52 8.48 1.10 15.60
N ALA A 53 7.68 0.49 14.73
CA ALA A 53 6.89 -0.68 15.10
C ALA A 53 7.77 -1.86 15.52
N ASP A 54 8.89 -2.08 14.81
CA ASP A 54 9.87 -3.11 15.15
C ASP A 54 10.54 -2.83 16.50
N GLU A 55 11.04 -1.62 16.73
CA GLU A 55 11.67 -1.22 18.00
C GLU A 55 10.71 -1.38 19.20
N LYS A 56 9.43 -1.07 18.99
CA LYS A 56 8.39 -1.17 20.02
C LYS A 56 7.78 -2.56 20.13
N GLN A 57 8.15 -3.49 19.26
CA GLN A 57 7.51 -4.81 19.14
C GLN A 57 5.97 -4.68 19.03
N ALA A 58 5.55 -3.75 18.18
CA ALA A 58 4.19 -3.30 17.98
C ALA A 58 3.64 -3.76 16.62
N TYR A 59 2.32 -3.71 16.47
CA TYR A 59 1.64 -3.93 15.20
C TYR A 59 1.71 -2.68 14.32
N THR A 60 1.68 -2.87 13.01
CA THR A 60 1.48 -1.76 12.06
C THR A 60 0.90 -2.31 10.76
N MET A 61 0.24 -1.46 9.99
CA MET A 61 -0.17 -1.76 8.62
C MET A 61 0.85 -1.18 7.64
N THR A 62 1.31 -1.99 6.69
CA THR A 62 2.30 -1.56 5.70
C THR A 62 1.98 -2.12 4.32
N ASP A 63 2.48 -1.48 3.27
CA ASP A 63 2.48 -2.06 1.93
C ASP A 63 3.57 -3.13 1.80
N ARG A 64 3.32 -4.10 0.91
CA ARG A 64 4.21 -5.26 0.74
C ARG A 64 5.61 -4.86 0.26
N GLY A 65 5.72 -3.84 -0.58
CA GLY A 65 7.00 -3.39 -1.13
C GLY A 65 7.92 -2.84 -0.04
N THR A 66 7.39 -1.96 0.82
CA THR A 66 8.15 -1.41 1.95
C THR A 66 8.54 -2.49 2.97
N TYR A 67 7.67 -3.47 3.24
CA TYR A 67 8.03 -4.59 4.10
C TYR A 67 9.20 -5.41 3.52
N LEU A 68 9.12 -5.80 2.25
CA LEU A 68 10.13 -6.66 1.61
C LEU A 68 11.49 -5.97 1.47
N SER A 69 11.51 -4.67 1.18
CA SER A 69 12.76 -3.91 1.08
C SER A 69 13.49 -3.76 2.41
N GLN A 70 12.78 -3.87 3.54
CA GLN A 70 13.36 -3.79 4.88
C GLN A 70 13.37 -5.13 5.63
N GLN A 71 12.85 -6.21 5.06
CA GLN A 71 12.62 -7.47 5.77
C GLN A 71 13.88 -8.01 6.47
N ASN A 72 15.06 -7.85 5.86
CA ASN A 72 16.32 -8.30 6.44
C ASN A 72 16.78 -7.49 7.66
N ASN A 73 16.19 -6.31 7.88
CA ASN A 73 16.49 -5.38 8.97
C ASN A 73 15.39 -5.35 10.05
N LEU A 74 14.34 -6.16 9.90
CA LEU A 74 13.19 -6.19 10.81
C LEU A 74 13.10 -7.57 11.49
N SER A 75 12.71 -7.55 12.75
CA SER A 75 12.23 -8.74 13.48
C SER A 75 10.73 -8.99 13.28
N LEU A 76 9.99 -7.98 12.81
CA LEU A 76 8.56 -8.08 12.50
C LEU A 76 8.25 -9.15 11.44
N ILE A 77 7.22 -9.94 11.71
CA ILE A 77 6.67 -10.93 10.80
C ILE A 77 5.32 -10.49 10.25
N VAL A 78 4.96 -11.00 9.07
CA VAL A 78 3.62 -10.83 8.51
C VAL A 78 2.64 -11.69 9.29
N LEU A 79 1.60 -11.06 9.83
CA LEU A 79 0.57 -11.74 10.62
C LEU A 79 -0.77 -11.86 9.88
N VAL A 80 -1.08 -10.90 9.02
CA VAL A 80 -2.31 -10.84 8.22
C VAL A 80 -1.93 -10.36 6.82
N GLU A 81 -2.41 -11.07 5.80
CA GLU A 81 -2.27 -10.74 4.39
C GLU A 81 -3.37 -11.43 3.58
N TRP A 82 -3.61 -10.96 2.35
CA TRP A 82 -4.59 -11.50 1.40
C TRP A 82 -6.07 -11.25 1.67
N ASP A 83 -6.44 -10.64 2.79
CA ASP A 83 -7.80 -10.13 2.95
C ASP A 83 -8.11 -9.06 1.89
N GLU A 84 -9.29 -9.14 1.26
CA GLU A 84 -9.71 -8.22 0.20
C GLU A 84 -9.72 -6.76 0.69
N ILE A 85 -10.00 -6.54 1.97
CA ILE A 85 -9.94 -5.22 2.60
C ILE A 85 -8.53 -4.63 2.54
N LEU A 86 -7.47 -5.43 2.39
CA LEU A 86 -6.08 -4.96 2.28
C LEU A 86 -5.65 -4.70 0.83
N PHE A 87 -6.48 -5.00 -0.16
CA PHE A 87 -6.12 -4.77 -1.56
C PHE A 87 -6.02 -3.27 -1.85
N ASN A 88 -4.95 -2.91 -2.56
CA ASN A 88 -4.64 -1.54 -2.98
C ASN A 88 -4.57 -1.49 -4.52
N PRO A 89 -5.72 -1.45 -5.23
CA PRO A 89 -5.75 -1.48 -6.68
C PRO A 89 -5.23 -0.18 -7.28
N TYR A 90 -4.34 -0.31 -8.27
CA TYR A 90 -3.84 0.83 -9.05
C TYR A 90 -4.71 1.01 -10.30
N ARG A 91 -4.94 2.27 -10.69
CA ARG A 91 -5.71 2.62 -11.90
C ARG A 91 -4.94 3.63 -12.73
N VAL A 92 -5.06 3.49 -14.06
CA VAL A 92 -4.54 4.46 -15.03
C VAL A 92 -5.73 5.18 -15.66
N ILE A 93 -5.73 6.51 -15.57
CA ILE A 93 -6.85 7.34 -16.04
C ILE A 93 -6.28 8.43 -16.96
N PRO A 94 -6.46 8.32 -18.29
CA PRO A 94 -6.09 9.38 -19.22
C PRO A 94 -6.85 10.67 -18.94
N VAL A 95 -6.14 11.80 -18.94
CA VAL A 95 -6.75 13.13 -18.75
C VAL A 95 -7.59 13.47 -19.98
N ASN A 96 -8.80 14.00 -19.77
CA ASN A 96 -9.70 14.38 -20.86
C ASN A 96 -9.24 15.72 -21.49
N PRO A 97 -8.77 15.74 -22.76
CA PRO A 97 -8.29 16.95 -23.40
C PRO A 97 -9.39 18.00 -23.65
N GLU A 98 -10.65 17.59 -23.80
CA GLU A 98 -11.77 18.52 -24.04
C GLU A 98 -12.07 19.42 -22.84
N LYS A 99 -11.75 18.94 -21.63
CA LYS A 99 -11.90 19.69 -20.36
C LYS A 99 -10.72 20.61 -20.06
N HIS A 100 -9.61 20.46 -20.77
CA HIS A 100 -8.34 21.13 -20.50
C HIS A 100 -7.74 21.70 -21.80
N LYS A 101 -8.50 22.59 -22.45
CA LYS A 101 -8.14 23.17 -23.77
C LYS A 101 -6.95 24.12 -23.73
N ASP A 102 -6.52 24.52 -22.54
CA ASP A 102 -5.41 25.44 -22.25
C ASP A 102 -4.06 24.73 -22.05
N ILE A 103 -4.06 23.40 -22.01
CA ILE A 103 -2.87 22.58 -21.80
C ILE A 103 -2.68 21.68 -23.02
N ASP A 104 -1.45 21.60 -23.53
CA ASP A 104 -1.11 20.62 -24.56
C ASP A 104 -0.98 19.23 -23.94
N ILE A 105 -2.04 18.42 -24.06
CA ILE A 105 -2.11 17.07 -23.51
C ILE A 105 -1.73 16.07 -24.59
N ASN A 106 -0.66 15.30 -24.35
CA ASN A 106 -0.29 14.14 -25.16
C ASN A 106 -1.27 12.97 -24.93
N TYR A 107 -2.49 13.10 -25.46
CA TYR A 107 -3.54 12.12 -25.27
C TYR A 107 -3.24 10.80 -25.99
N GLU A 108 -2.61 10.86 -27.16
CA GLU A 108 -2.19 9.68 -27.92
C GLU A 108 -1.18 8.84 -27.11
N GLY A 109 -0.16 9.47 -26.53
CA GLY A 109 0.80 8.80 -25.66
C GLY A 109 0.16 8.22 -24.39
N ALA A 110 -0.84 8.91 -23.83
CA ALA A 110 -1.59 8.40 -22.69
C ALA A 110 -2.40 7.13 -23.06
N GLN A 111 -3.05 7.10 -24.22
CA GLN A 111 -3.75 5.91 -24.71
C GLN A 111 -2.77 4.76 -24.99
N ALA A 112 -1.64 5.03 -25.65
CA ALA A 112 -0.61 4.03 -25.90
C ALA A 112 -0.06 3.43 -24.60
N PHE A 113 0.10 4.24 -23.54
CA PHE A 113 0.49 3.74 -22.22
C PHE A 113 -0.59 2.87 -21.58
N VAL A 114 -1.88 3.26 -21.66
CA VAL A 114 -3.00 2.45 -21.17
C VAL A 114 -3.02 1.09 -21.86
N GLU A 115 -2.93 1.06 -23.19
CA GLU A 115 -2.90 -0.18 -23.97
C GLU A 115 -1.70 -1.05 -23.58
N PHE A 116 -0.52 -0.45 -23.45
CA PHE A 116 0.69 -1.17 -23.04
C PHE A 116 0.56 -1.78 -21.63
N ILE A 117 0.19 -0.97 -20.64
CA ILE A 117 0.20 -1.39 -19.23
C ILE A 117 -0.92 -2.38 -18.92
N THR A 118 -2.05 -2.31 -19.63
CA THR A 118 -3.17 -3.26 -19.48
C THR A 118 -3.08 -4.47 -20.41
N GLY A 119 -2.24 -4.42 -21.45
CA GLY A 119 -1.99 -5.53 -22.36
C GLY A 119 -1.03 -6.59 -21.81
N GLU A 120 -0.90 -7.69 -22.55
CA GLU A 120 -0.10 -8.88 -22.14
C GLU A 120 1.32 -8.53 -21.71
N LYS A 121 2.01 -7.67 -22.47
CA LYS A 121 3.40 -7.28 -22.18
C LYS A 121 3.51 -6.51 -20.87
N GLY A 122 2.64 -5.53 -20.63
CA GLY A 122 2.66 -4.75 -19.39
C GLY A 122 2.32 -5.61 -18.18
N GLN A 123 1.29 -6.45 -18.29
CA GLN A 123 0.89 -7.36 -17.22
C GLN A 123 1.97 -8.42 -16.90
N ALA A 124 2.68 -8.93 -17.92
CA ALA A 124 3.82 -9.82 -17.71
C ALA A 124 4.96 -9.13 -16.92
N ILE A 125 5.30 -7.90 -17.28
CA ILE A 125 6.30 -7.11 -16.54
C ILE A 125 5.87 -6.91 -15.08
N ILE A 126 4.60 -6.57 -14.84
CA ILE A 126 4.06 -6.39 -13.49
C ILE A 126 4.17 -7.70 -12.68
N LYS A 127 3.82 -8.83 -13.30
CA LYS A 127 3.87 -10.18 -12.68
C LYS A 127 5.27 -10.62 -12.31
N GLU A 128 6.29 -10.20 -13.07
CA GLU A 128 7.68 -10.58 -12.83
C GLU A 128 8.41 -9.61 -11.91
N PHE A 129 7.87 -8.40 -11.71
CA PHE A 129 8.53 -7.35 -10.96
C PHE A 129 8.78 -7.74 -9.50
N GLY A 130 10.05 -7.68 -9.10
CA GLY A 130 10.53 -8.02 -7.76
C GLY A 130 10.76 -9.51 -7.49
N VAL A 131 10.37 -10.42 -8.38
CA VAL A 131 10.56 -11.88 -8.17
C VAL A 131 12.03 -12.24 -8.01
N ALA A 132 12.92 -11.68 -8.84
CA ALA A 132 14.35 -11.97 -8.77
C ALA A 132 15.01 -11.48 -7.48
N GLU A 133 14.50 -10.41 -6.87
CA GLU A 133 15.08 -9.77 -5.70
C GLU A 133 14.48 -10.29 -4.39
N TYR A 134 13.16 -10.51 -4.36
CA TYR A 134 12.39 -10.84 -3.16
C TYR A 134 11.82 -12.26 -3.16
N GLY A 135 12.05 -13.04 -4.22
CA GLY A 135 11.53 -14.40 -4.40
C GLY A 135 10.02 -14.49 -4.64
N LYS A 136 9.33 -13.35 -4.72
CA LYS A 136 7.88 -13.23 -4.92
C LYS A 136 7.56 -11.93 -5.67
N PRO A 137 6.45 -11.85 -6.41
CA PRO A 137 6.08 -10.62 -7.10
C PRO A 137 5.61 -9.56 -6.09
N LEU A 138 5.96 -8.31 -6.38
CA LEU A 138 5.52 -7.15 -5.59
C LEU A 138 4.09 -6.72 -5.92
N PHE A 139 3.66 -6.95 -7.16
CA PHE A 139 2.36 -6.57 -7.67
C PHE A 139 1.70 -7.77 -8.34
N TYR A 140 0.36 -7.81 -8.27
CA TYR A 140 -0.44 -8.88 -8.84
C TYR A 140 -1.32 -8.30 -9.95
N PRO A 141 -1.17 -8.77 -11.20
CA PRO A 141 -2.06 -8.43 -12.30
C PRO A 141 -3.53 -8.68 -11.96
N ASP A 142 -4.40 -7.70 -12.21
CA ASP A 142 -5.85 -7.83 -12.07
C ASP A 142 -6.59 -7.88 -13.41
N VAL A 143 -5.97 -7.37 -14.50
CA VAL A 143 -6.54 -7.32 -15.86
C VAL A 143 -6.38 -8.65 -16.59
N ILE A 144 -5.20 -9.27 -16.54
CA ILE A 144 -4.90 -10.57 -17.16
C ILE A 144 -4.30 -11.49 -16.08
N LYS A 145 -5.06 -12.50 -15.66
CA LYS A 145 -4.72 -13.39 -14.53
C LYS A 145 -3.91 -14.61 -14.98
#